data_AF-A0A371CHF1-F1
#
_entry.id   AF-A0A371CHF1-F1
#
_cell.length_a   1.000
_cell.length_b   1.000
_cell.length_c   1.000
_cell.angle_alpha   90.00
_cell.angle_beta   90.00
_cell.angle_gamma   90.00
#
_symmetry.space_group_name_H-M   'P 1'
#
loop_
_entity.id
_entity.type
_entity.pdbx_description
1 polymer ?
#
loop_
_entity_poly.entity_id
_entity_poly.type
_entity_poly.pdbx_seq_one_letter_code
_entity_poly.pdbx_strand_id
1 'polypeptide(L)'
;MARQNTKYHTQADRKAARRAQKARYAQSELGKATRTAALERARELAVKVELAAGYTVDIPAGMQEYATRPFEMSFAFRELTGPALGLQKHPFTFRLPDTRSLSSLEQRGSQDMLTVKLHTLQFTWAIEAADARRTEWLAKSTEEVIKLAEVELEARIRGWRLMEMRTVQEGVEADIWQVAMCWGSRRTVMLAEDLEFRRQGRDAFIEARHSGHTSVQKLVRENKRRIEQLPDKVDSEEDEQ
;
A
#
# COMPACT_ATOMS: atom_id res chain seq x y z
N MET A 1 39.02 -48.15 12.01
CA MET A 1 38.27 -47.42 10.96
C MET A 1 36.78 -47.51 11.26
N ALA A 2 36.14 -46.41 11.69
CA ALA A 2 34.71 -46.39 12.01
C ALA A 2 33.89 -46.17 10.72
N ARG A 3 33.03 -47.13 10.36
CA ARG A 3 32.10 -47.02 9.23
C ARG A 3 30.97 -46.05 9.59
N GLN A 4 30.84 -44.95 8.86
CA GLN A 4 29.67 -44.07 8.94
C GLN A 4 28.45 -44.78 8.37
N ASN A 5 27.51 -45.19 9.22
CA ASN A 5 26.20 -45.69 8.80
C ASN A 5 25.35 -44.54 8.27
N THR A 6 25.10 -44.50 6.96
CA THR A 6 24.16 -43.58 6.34
C THR A 6 22.73 -44.03 6.62
N LYS A 7 22.03 -43.31 7.52
CA LYS A 7 20.69 -43.66 8.06
C LYS A 7 19.58 -43.80 7.00
N TYR A 8 19.77 -43.30 5.78
CA TYR A 8 18.82 -43.44 4.66
C TYR A 8 19.59 -43.60 3.35
N HIS A 9 19.38 -44.71 2.65
CA HIS A 9 20.12 -45.07 1.44
C HIS A 9 19.49 -44.52 0.15
N THR A 10 18.19 -44.22 0.15
CA THR A 10 17.50 -43.64 -1.02
C THR A 10 16.68 -42.39 -0.67
N GLN A 11 16.35 -41.59 -1.69
CA GLN A 11 15.43 -40.45 -1.55
C GLN A 11 14.01 -40.90 -1.18
N ALA A 12 13.60 -42.09 -1.61
CA ALA A 12 12.33 -42.70 -1.23
C ALA A 12 12.29 -43.00 0.27
N ASP A 13 13.38 -43.54 0.84
CA ASP A 13 13.48 -43.80 2.29
C ASP A 13 13.39 -42.53 3.11
N ARG A 14 14.02 -41.44 2.66
CA ARG A 14 13.91 -40.13 3.32
C ARG A 14 12.48 -39.60 3.32
N LYS A 15 11.75 -39.76 2.20
CA LYS A 15 10.34 -39.35 2.11
C LYS A 15 9.45 -40.21 3.02
N ALA A 16 9.64 -41.53 3.02
CA ALA A 16 8.90 -42.46 3.87
C ALA A 16 9.14 -42.17 5.36
N ALA A 17 10.39 -41.97 5.77
CA ALA A 17 10.76 -41.62 7.14
C ALA A 17 10.16 -40.29 7.59
N ARG A 18 10.19 -39.24 6.73
CA ARG A 18 9.53 -37.96 7.02
C ARG A 18 8.02 -38.10 7.19
N ARG A 19 7.36 -38.91 6.35
CA ARG A 19 5.91 -39.19 6.48
C ARG A 19 5.60 -39.91 7.78
N ALA A 20 6.38 -40.94 8.13
CA ALA A 20 6.22 -41.68 9.38
C ALA A 20 6.46 -40.80 10.62
N GLN A 21 7.50 -39.95 10.60
CA GLN A 21 7.78 -38.99 11.67
C GLN A 21 6.65 -37.96 11.81
N LYS A 22 6.14 -37.42 10.69
CA LYS A 22 5.00 -36.49 10.69
C LYS A 22 3.74 -37.15 11.23
N ALA A 23 3.48 -38.41 10.89
CA ALA A 23 2.35 -39.18 11.41
C ALA A 23 2.46 -39.41 12.92
N ARG A 24 3.65 -39.81 13.41
CA ARG A 24 3.91 -39.96 14.86
C ARG A 24 3.76 -38.64 15.61
N TYR A 25 4.30 -37.55 15.07
CA TYR A 25 4.15 -36.23 15.67
C TYR A 25 2.68 -35.79 15.71
N ALA A 26 1.92 -36.00 14.63
CA ALA A 26 0.50 -35.69 14.59
C ALA A 26 -0.29 -36.47 15.67
N GLN A 27 0.09 -37.72 15.97
CA GLN A 27 -0.55 -38.54 16.99
C GLN A 27 -0.08 -38.22 18.42
N SER A 28 1.06 -37.54 18.60
CA SER A 28 1.59 -37.17 19.90
C SER A 28 0.74 -36.10 20.59
N GLU A 29 0.74 -36.07 21.92
CA GLU A 29 0.06 -35.05 22.72
C GLU A 29 0.55 -33.64 22.40
N LEU A 30 1.86 -33.46 22.18
CA LEU A 30 2.43 -32.18 21.74
C LEU A 30 1.87 -31.74 20.38
N GLY A 31 1.77 -32.66 19.42
CA GLY A 31 1.21 -32.36 18.09
C GLY A 31 -0.30 -32.13 18.09
N LYS A 32 -1.04 -32.76 19.01
CA LYS A 32 -2.46 -32.44 19.26
C LYS A 32 -2.60 -31.05 19.88
N ALA A 33 -1.87 -30.77 20.97
CA ALA A 33 -1.88 -29.47 21.63
C ALA A 33 -1.51 -28.31 20.68
N THR A 34 -0.50 -28.51 19.83
CA THR A 34 -0.10 -27.51 18.81
C THR A 34 -1.22 -27.25 17.80
N ARG A 35 -1.96 -28.28 17.37
CA ARG A 35 -3.11 -28.13 16.46
C ARG A 35 -4.28 -27.43 17.15
N THR A 36 -4.57 -27.77 18.40
CA THR A 36 -5.63 -27.11 19.19
C THR A 36 -5.31 -25.63 19.36
N ALA A 37 -4.09 -25.27 19.78
CA ALA A 37 -3.66 -23.88 19.92
C ALA A 37 -3.64 -23.10 18.59
N ALA A 38 -3.40 -23.78 17.45
CA ALA A 38 -3.53 -23.17 16.13
C ALA A 38 -5.00 -22.92 15.75
N LEU A 39 -5.89 -23.86 16.06
CA LEU A 39 -7.34 -23.72 15.84
C LEU A 39 -7.94 -22.63 16.74
N GLU A 40 -7.52 -22.54 18.00
CA GLU A 40 -7.95 -21.48 18.93
C GLU A 40 -7.52 -20.11 18.42
N ARG A 41 -6.25 -19.95 18.02
CA ARG A 41 -5.78 -18.71 17.38
C ARG A 41 -6.55 -18.38 16.10
N ALA A 42 -6.88 -19.37 15.27
CA ALA A 42 -7.68 -19.16 14.07
C ALA A 42 -9.13 -18.73 14.41
N ARG A 43 -9.74 -19.29 15.46
CA ARG A 43 -11.06 -18.89 15.95
C ARG A 43 -11.05 -17.48 16.53
N GLU A 44 -10.06 -17.15 17.35
CA GLU A 44 -9.88 -15.79 17.88
C GLU A 44 -9.70 -14.77 16.76
N LEU A 45 -8.93 -15.12 15.72
CA LEU A 45 -8.77 -14.27 14.54
C LEU A 45 -10.11 -14.10 13.81
N ALA A 46 -10.87 -15.19 13.60
CA ALA A 46 -12.17 -15.14 12.93
C ALA A 46 -13.20 -14.26 13.69
N VAL A 47 -13.29 -14.40 15.01
CA VAL A 47 -14.18 -13.58 15.86
C VAL A 47 -13.75 -12.11 15.82
N LYS A 48 -12.45 -11.81 15.85
CA LYS A 48 -11.95 -10.44 15.68
C LYS A 48 -12.28 -9.84 14.32
N VAL A 49 -12.18 -10.63 13.25
CA VAL A 49 -12.54 -10.20 11.89
C VAL A 49 -14.04 -9.92 11.78
N GLU A 50 -14.88 -10.76 12.37
CA GLU A 50 -16.34 -10.60 12.35
C GLU A 50 -16.79 -9.36 13.14
N LEU A 51 -16.19 -9.11 14.32
CA LEU A 51 -16.42 -7.88 15.10
C LEU A 51 -15.92 -6.62 14.38
N ALA A 52 -14.79 -6.70 13.66
CA ALA A 52 -14.26 -5.59 12.88
C ALA A 52 -15.15 -5.24 11.67
N ALA A 53 -15.80 -6.24 11.06
CA ALA A 53 -16.69 -6.05 9.91
C ALA A 53 -17.90 -5.15 10.20
N GLY A 54 -18.32 -5.02 11.46
CA GLY A 54 -19.42 -4.13 11.86
C GLY A 54 -19.07 -2.63 11.87
N TYR A 55 -17.79 -2.26 11.79
CA TYR A 55 -17.30 -0.87 11.97
C TYR A 55 -16.45 -0.35 10.80
N THR A 56 -16.41 -1.05 9.67
CA THR A 56 -15.61 -0.60 8.52
C THR A 56 -16.30 0.53 7.77
N VAL A 57 -15.64 1.69 7.66
CA VAL A 57 -16.08 2.80 6.79
C VAL A 57 -16.12 2.28 5.35
N ASP A 58 -17.30 2.29 4.73
CA ASP A 58 -17.49 1.79 3.37
C ASP A 58 -16.85 2.71 2.33
N ILE A 59 -15.87 2.19 1.59
CA ILE A 59 -15.17 2.93 0.54
C ILE A 59 -15.95 2.76 -0.77
N PRO A 60 -16.43 3.86 -1.40
CA PRO A 60 -17.18 3.77 -2.65
C PRO A 60 -16.45 2.98 -3.74
N ALA A 61 -17.17 2.14 -4.48
CA ALA A 61 -16.60 1.31 -5.55
C ALA A 61 -15.83 2.12 -6.60
N GLY A 62 -16.35 3.28 -7.00
CA GLY A 62 -15.64 4.19 -7.92
C GLY A 62 -14.28 4.62 -7.35
N MET A 63 -14.21 4.94 -6.06
CA MET A 63 -12.94 5.30 -5.40
C MET A 63 -11.96 4.12 -5.41
N GLN A 64 -12.43 2.88 -5.20
CA GLN A 64 -11.58 1.70 -5.30
C GLN A 64 -11.02 1.54 -6.73
N GLU A 65 -11.85 1.75 -7.76
CA GLU A 65 -11.41 1.72 -9.16
C GLU A 65 -10.27 2.73 -9.39
N TYR A 66 -10.46 4.00 -9.02
CA TYR A 66 -9.42 5.03 -9.16
C TYR A 66 -8.14 4.71 -8.38
N ALA A 67 -8.23 4.09 -7.20
CA ALA A 67 -7.08 3.73 -6.39
C ALA A 67 -6.17 2.69 -7.09
N THR A 68 -6.77 1.82 -7.91
CA THR A 68 -6.05 0.77 -8.67
C THR A 68 -5.49 1.24 -10.01
N ARG A 69 -5.81 2.47 -10.45
CA ARG A 69 -5.36 2.95 -11.75
C ARG A 69 -3.84 3.13 -11.80
N PRO A 70 -3.16 2.65 -12.85
CA PRO A 70 -1.73 2.84 -13.02
C PRO A 70 -1.36 4.34 -13.03
N PHE A 71 -0.19 4.68 -12.49
CA PHE A 71 0.39 6.03 -12.58
C PHE A 71 1.86 6.00 -13.00
N GLU A 72 2.29 7.05 -13.68
CA GLU A 72 3.67 7.20 -14.13
C GLU A 72 4.45 8.14 -13.22
N MET A 73 5.72 7.82 -13.02
CA MET A 73 6.64 8.61 -12.21
C MET A 73 7.96 8.75 -12.92
N SER A 74 8.70 9.79 -12.55
CA SER A 74 10.07 10.00 -13.00
C SER A 74 11.03 10.06 -11.84
N PHE A 75 12.09 9.25 -11.90
CA PHE A 75 13.22 9.34 -10.98
C PHE A 75 14.19 10.48 -11.32
N ALA A 76 14.12 10.98 -12.55
CA ALA A 76 14.87 12.18 -12.94
C ALA A 76 14.28 13.43 -12.28
N PHE A 77 12.98 13.40 -11.93
CA PHE A 77 12.32 14.48 -11.21
C PHE A 77 12.58 14.39 -9.71
N ARG A 78 13.45 15.26 -9.18
CA ARG A 78 13.90 15.25 -7.77
C ARG A 78 13.31 16.36 -6.90
N GLU A 79 12.38 17.15 -7.43
CA GLU A 79 11.74 18.20 -6.63
C GLU A 79 10.87 17.59 -5.53
N LEU A 80 10.93 18.20 -4.34
CA LEU A 80 10.13 17.81 -3.18
C LEU A 80 8.92 18.74 -2.98
N THR A 81 8.89 19.85 -3.71
CA THR A 81 7.89 20.91 -3.57
C THR A 81 7.05 21.04 -4.82
N GLY A 82 5.78 21.37 -4.63
CA GLY A 82 4.84 21.56 -5.72
C GLY A 82 3.44 21.84 -5.21
N PRO A 83 2.45 21.94 -6.11
CA PRO A 83 1.10 22.25 -5.74
C PRO A 83 0.41 21.04 -5.09
N ALA A 84 -0.31 21.28 -4.00
CA ALA A 84 -1.17 20.28 -3.38
C ALA A 84 -2.48 20.17 -4.19
N LEU A 85 -2.76 18.99 -4.73
CA LEU A 85 -3.93 18.75 -5.60
C LEU A 85 -5.24 18.55 -4.83
N GLY A 86 -5.32 19.00 -3.57
CA GLY A 86 -6.46 18.67 -2.70
C GLY A 86 -6.53 17.19 -2.35
N LEU A 87 -7.41 16.82 -1.41
CA LEU A 87 -7.49 15.46 -0.81
C LEU A 87 -6.22 14.99 -0.06
N GLN A 88 -5.12 15.76 -0.13
CA GLN A 88 -3.91 15.38 0.56
C GLN A 88 -4.00 15.63 2.08
N LYS A 89 -4.47 16.81 2.44
CA LYS A 89 -4.58 17.33 3.81
C LYS A 89 -5.97 17.92 4.02
N HIS A 90 -6.41 17.97 5.28
CA HIS A 90 -7.64 18.66 5.66
C HIS A 90 -7.63 20.10 5.11
N PRO A 91 -8.73 20.61 4.53
CA PRO A 91 -10.11 20.08 4.55
C PRO A 91 -10.46 19.06 3.47
N PHE A 92 -9.47 18.44 2.80
CA PHE A 92 -9.69 17.46 1.74
C PHE A 92 -10.58 18.00 0.61
N THR A 93 -10.27 19.20 0.14
CA THR A 93 -10.97 19.82 -0.98
C THR A 93 -10.02 19.98 -2.16
N PHE A 94 -10.50 19.67 -3.36
CA PHE A 94 -9.76 19.95 -4.58
C PHE A 94 -9.67 21.45 -4.82
N ARG A 95 -8.47 21.90 -5.14
CA ARG A 95 -8.21 23.24 -5.64
C ARG A 95 -7.30 23.08 -6.83
N LEU A 96 -7.73 23.61 -7.96
CA LEU A 96 -6.87 23.71 -9.13
C LEU A 96 -5.70 24.64 -8.76
N PRO A 97 -4.44 24.21 -8.94
CA PRO A 97 -3.31 25.08 -8.71
C PRO A 97 -3.32 26.27 -9.66
N ASP A 98 -2.79 27.41 -9.22
CA ASP A 98 -2.70 28.57 -10.09
C ASP A 98 -1.73 28.34 -11.26
N THR A 99 -1.97 29.01 -12.37
CA THR A 99 -1.19 28.84 -13.60
C THR A 99 0.30 29.09 -13.38
N ARG A 100 0.68 30.05 -12.53
CA ARG A 100 2.08 30.36 -12.25
C ARG A 100 2.77 29.20 -11.55
N SER A 101 2.12 28.58 -10.56
CA SER A 101 2.63 27.38 -9.89
C SER A 101 2.80 26.20 -10.85
N LEU A 102 1.85 26.01 -11.78
CA LEU A 102 1.91 24.95 -12.78
C LEU A 102 3.03 25.19 -13.80
N SER A 103 3.13 26.38 -14.37
CA SER A 103 4.21 26.73 -15.31
C SER A 103 5.58 26.63 -14.64
N SER A 104 5.69 27.04 -13.37
CA SER A 104 6.93 26.88 -12.61
C SER A 104 7.28 25.40 -12.37
N LEU A 105 6.30 24.53 -12.14
CA LEU A 105 6.55 23.10 -12.00
C LEU A 105 6.95 22.47 -13.35
N GLU A 106 6.29 22.86 -14.42
CA GLU A 106 6.56 22.39 -15.78
C GLU A 106 7.98 22.73 -16.23
N GLN A 107 8.48 23.92 -15.90
CA GLN A 107 9.83 24.37 -16.25
C GLN A 107 10.94 23.80 -15.34
N ARG A 108 10.61 23.28 -14.15
CA ARG A 108 11.59 22.80 -13.17
C ARG A 108 11.90 21.31 -13.31
N GLY A 109 13.13 20.94 -12.99
CA GLY A 109 13.59 19.56 -12.93
C GLY A 109 13.77 18.93 -14.31
N SER A 110 13.19 17.74 -14.51
CA SER A 110 13.28 16.96 -15.73
C SER A 110 12.41 17.52 -16.88
N GLN A 111 12.61 17.02 -18.10
CA GLN A 111 11.78 17.31 -19.28
C GLN A 111 10.46 16.52 -19.31
N ASP A 112 10.08 15.90 -18.19
CA ASP A 112 8.87 15.07 -18.14
C ASP A 112 7.59 15.91 -18.23
N MET A 113 6.53 15.27 -18.72
CA MET A 113 5.20 15.87 -18.74
C MET A 113 4.75 16.29 -17.32
N LEU A 114 3.98 17.38 -17.23
CA LEU A 114 3.46 17.90 -15.97
C LEU A 114 2.73 16.83 -15.13
N THR A 115 1.96 15.96 -15.77
CA THR A 115 1.24 14.86 -15.11
C THR A 115 2.19 13.87 -14.42
N VAL A 116 3.30 13.50 -15.05
CA VAL A 116 4.34 12.63 -14.49
C VAL A 116 5.01 13.29 -13.28
N LYS A 117 5.32 14.59 -13.38
CA LYS A 117 5.87 15.37 -12.25
C LYS A 117 4.90 15.40 -11.07
N LEU A 118 3.62 15.66 -11.34
CA LEU A 118 2.58 15.67 -10.31
C LEU A 118 2.42 14.29 -9.65
N HIS A 119 2.36 13.21 -10.41
CA HIS A 119 2.32 11.86 -9.85
C HIS A 119 3.56 11.56 -8.99
N THR A 120 4.74 12.00 -9.43
CA THR A 120 6.00 11.83 -8.69
C THR A 120 5.95 12.56 -7.34
N LEU A 121 5.50 13.81 -7.31
CA LEU A 121 5.31 14.57 -6.07
C LEU A 121 4.32 13.88 -5.12
N GLN A 122 3.17 13.46 -5.65
CA GLN A 122 2.13 12.81 -4.84
C GLN A 122 2.60 11.47 -4.26
N PHE A 123 3.41 10.70 -4.98
CA PHE A 123 4.03 9.48 -4.47
C PHE A 123 4.98 9.78 -3.32
N THR A 124 5.89 10.73 -3.50
CA THR A 124 6.83 11.16 -2.44
C THR A 124 6.07 11.57 -1.18
N TRP A 125 5.06 12.41 -1.32
CA TRP A 125 4.24 12.84 -0.19
C TRP A 125 3.38 11.73 0.42
N ALA A 126 2.99 10.71 -0.35
CA ALA A 126 2.31 9.54 0.19
C ALA A 126 3.25 8.72 1.09
N ILE A 127 4.51 8.55 0.69
CA ILE A 127 5.53 7.89 1.51
C ILE A 127 5.79 8.68 2.79
N GLU A 128 6.03 9.99 2.69
CA GLU A 128 6.27 10.85 3.86
C GLU A 128 5.09 10.83 4.83
N ALA A 129 3.87 10.93 4.30
CA ALA A 129 2.67 10.88 5.14
C ALA A 129 2.49 9.52 5.83
N ALA A 130 2.84 8.41 5.15
CA ALA A 130 2.79 7.09 5.76
C ALA A 130 3.85 6.93 6.87
N ASP A 131 5.05 7.50 6.69
CA ASP A 131 6.10 7.48 7.71
C ASP A 131 5.74 8.32 8.95
N ALA A 132 5.22 9.54 8.72
CA ALA A 132 4.72 10.40 9.79
C ALA A 132 3.57 9.73 10.56
N ARG A 133 2.59 9.18 9.83
CA ARG A 133 1.47 8.43 10.41
C ARG A 133 1.95 7.26 11.23
N ARG A 134 2.92 6.49 10.74
CA ARG A 134 3.49 5.36 11.50
C ARG A 134 4.03 5.84 12.84
N THR A 135 4.82 6.90 12.83
CA THR A 135 5.43 7.45 14.04
C THR A 135 4.36 7.88 15.04
N GLU A 136 3.34 8.58 14.57
CA GLU A 136 2.19 9.01 15.38
C GLU A 136 1.38 7.83 15.93
N TRP A 137 1.04 6.86 15.07
CA TRP A 137 0.20 5.71 15.42
C TRP A 137 0.87 4.76 16.40
N LEU A 138 2.20 4.72 16.45
CA LEU A 138 2.96 3.97 17.44
C LEU A 138 2.96 4.64 18.82
N ALA A 139 2.73 5.95 18.89
CA ALA A 139 2.67 6.70 20.14
C ALA A 139 1.26 6.72 20.77
N LYS A 140 0.21 6.51 19.96
CA LYS A 140 -1.19 6.58 20.38
C LYS A 140 -1.79 5.22 20.73
N SER A 141 -2.86 5.23 21.53
CA SER A 141 -3.64 4.00 21.80
C SER A 141 -4.35 3.52 20.53
N THR A 142 -4.77 2.25 20.53
CA THR A 142 -5.50 1.68 19.39
C THR A 142 -6.84 2.40 19.17
N GLU A 143 -7.57 2.68 20.26
CA GLU A 143 -8.87 3.36 20.21
C GLU A 143 -8.74 4.78 19.67
N GLU A 144 -7.71 5.52 20.09
CA GLU A 144 -7.46 6.88 19.61
C GLU A 144 -7.12 6.88 18.11
N VAL A 145 -6.25 5.97 17.67
CA VAL A 145 -5.91 5.83 16.25
C VAL A 145 -7.13 5.50 15.41
N ILE A 146 -7.95 4.53 15.85
CA ILE A 146 -9.17 4.15 15.11
C ILE A 146 -10.09 5.34 14.95
N LYS A 147 -10.40 6.03 16.06
CA LYS A 147 -11.30 7.19 16.04
C LYS A 147 -10.80 8.29 15.10
N LEU A 148 -9.52 8.65 15.17
CA LEU A 148 -8.95 9.70 14.32
C LEU A 148 -8.93 9.29 12.84
N ALA A 149 -8.57 8.04 12.56
CA ALA A 149 -8.51 7.51 11.20
C ALA A 149 -9.90 7.40 10.55
N GLU A 150 -10.94 7.02 11.30
CA GLU A 150 -12.31 6.97 10.80
C GLU A 150 -12.83 8.36 10.43
N VAL A 151 -12.60 9.37 11.28
CA VAL A 151 -12.96 10.76 10.97
C VAL A 151 -12.23 11.26 9.72
N GLU A 152 -10.94 10.94 9.59
CA GLU A 152 -10.16 11.27 8.39
C GLU A 152 -10.71 10.55 7.14
N LEU A 153 -11.00 9.26 7.22
CA LEU A 153 -11.55 8.45 6.13
C LEU A 153 -12.86 9.04 5.62
N GLU A 154 -13.81 9.31 6.51
CA GLU A 154 -15.07 9.91 6.13
C GLU A 154 -14.89 11.28 5.46
N ALA A 155 -14.00 12.12 6.00
CA ALA A 155 -13.73 13.43 5.43
C ALA A 155 -13.10 13.34 4.04
N ARG A 156 -12.20 12.39 3.82
CA ARG A 156 -11.61 12.09 2.50
C ARG A 156 -12.66 11.58 1.52
N ILE A 157 -13.52 10.65 1.93
CA ILE A 157 -14.60 10.10 1.10
C ILE A 157 -15.57 11.21 0.69
N ARG A 158 -15.98 12.08 1.63
CA ARG A 158 -16.82 13.25 1.33
C ARG A 158 -16.13 14.18 0.33
N GLY A 159 -14.87 14.52 0.57
CA GLY A 159 -14.08 15.36 -0.33
C GLY A 159 -13.98 14.79 -1.74
N TRP A 160 -13.75 13.47 -1.84
CA TRP A 160 -13.68 12.76 -3.11
C TRP A 160 -15.02 12.74 -3.85
N ARG A 161 -16.14 12.46 -3.17
CA ARG A 161 -17.48 12.51 -3.79
C ARG A 161 -17.80 13.90 -4.35
N LEU A 162 -17.42 14.96 -3.64
CA LEU A 162 -17.58 16.33 -4.14
C LEU A 162 -16.75 16.59 -5.41
N MET A 163 -15.57 15.98 -5.52
CA MET A 163 -14.78 16.05 -6.75
C MET A 163 -15.38 15.23 -7.88
N GLU A 164 -15.88 14.04 -7.60
CA GLU A 164 -16.50 13.16 -8.59
C GLU A 164 -17.71 13.81 -9.28
N MET A 165 -18.50 14.59 -8.54
CA MET A 165 -19.64 15.33 -9.09
C MET A 165 -19.25 16.56 -9.91
N ARG A 166 -17.97 16.98 -9.90
CA ARG A 166 -17.53 18.18 -10.60
C ARG A 166 -17.37 17.89 -12.09
N THR A 167 -18.00 18.72 -12.92
CA THR A 167 -17.69 18.77 -14.35
C THR A 167 -16.37 19.50 -14.57
N VAL A 168 -15.44 18.87 -15.27
CA VAL A 168 -14.15 19.45 -15.62
C VAL A 168 -14.07 19.57 -17.13
N GLN A 169 -13.55 20.69 -17.63
CA GLN A 169 -13.33 20.90 -19.06
C GLN A 169 -12.12 20.09 -19.52
N GLU A 170 -12.17 19.59 -20.76
CA GLU A 170 -11.06 18.87 -21.38
C GLU A 170 -9.79 19.74 -21.42
N GLY A 171 -8.62 19.08 -21.35
CA GLY A 171 -7.31 19.71 -21.36
C GLY A 171 -6.59 19.60 -20.02
N VAL A 172 -5.69 20.56 -19.75
CA VAL A 172 -4.77 20.51 -18.59
C VAL A 172 -5.50 20.42 -17.26
N GLU A 173 -6.68 21.05 -17.12
CA GLU A 173 -7.48 20.95 -15.89
C GLU A 173 -7.97 19.50 -15.66
N ALA A 174 -8.45 18.82 -16.71
CA ALA A 174 -8.89 17.44 -16.63
C ALA A 174 -7.74 16.50 -16.25
N ASP A 175 -6.55 16.71 -16.81
CA ASP A 175 -5.36 15.93 -16.47
C ASP A 175 -4.97 16.09 -14.99
N ILE A 176 -4.91 17.32 -14.50
CA ILE A 176 -4.59 17.60 -13.09
C ILE A 176 -5.66 17.03 -12.16
N TRP A 177 -6.93 17.17 -12.51
CA TRP A 177 -8.04 16.59 -11.77
C TRP A 177 -7.95 15.06 -11.73
N GLN A 178 -7.58 14.42 -12.84
CA GLN A 178 -7.41 12.97 -12.91
C GLN A 178 -6.28 12.49 -11.98
N VAL A 179 -5.14 13.21 -11.95
CA VAL A 179 -4.06 12.93 -10.99
C VAL A 179 -4.57 13.04 -9.55
N ALA A 180 -5.34 14.09 -9.25
CA ALA A 180 -5.91 14.33 -7.93
C ALA A 180 -6.90 13.23 -7.50
N MET A 181 -7.79 12.79 -8.40
CA MET A 181 -8.74 11.70 -8.16
C MET A 181 -8.04 10.39 -7.88
N CYS A 182 -7.04 10.01 -8.70
CA CYS A 182 -6.26 8.79 -8.50
C CYS A 182 -5.55 8.79 -7.13
N TRP A 183 -4.84 9.88 -6.79
CA TRP A 183 -4.08 9.94 -5.54
C TRP A 183 -4.95 10.13 -4.31
N GLY A 184 -6.04 10.89 -4.41
CA GLY A 184 -7.03 11.00 -3.34
C GLY A 184 -7.66 9.65 -3.00
N SER A 185 -8.03 8.89 -4.03
CA SER A 185 -8.54 7.52 -3.90
C SER A 185 -7.53 6.59 -3.25
N ARG A 186 -6.32 6.54 -3.81
CA ARG A 186 -5.24 5.67 -3.33
C ARG A 186 -4.90 5.94 -1.88
N ARG A 187 -4.70 7.20 -1.47
CA ARG A 187 -4.36 7.54 -0.08
C ARG A 187 -5.47 7.21 0.91
N THR A 188 -6.73 7.25 0.46
CA THR A 188 -7.89 6.86 1.28
C THR A 188 -7.95 5.35 1.46
N VAL A 189 -7.79 4.59 0.37
CA VAL A 189 -7.70 3.12 0.43
C VAL A 189 -6.51 2.69 1.30
N MET A 190 -5.34 3.30 1.11
CA MET A 190 -4.16 3.04 1.93
C MET A 190 -4.42 3.27 3.43
N LEU A 191 -5.10 4.37 3.78
CA LEU A 191 -5.48 4.67 5.16
C LEU A 191 -6.42 3.60 5.74
N ALA A 192 -7.40 3.15 4.95
CA ALA A 192 -8.32 2.10 5.38
C ALA A 192 -7.60 0.75 5.56
N GLU A 193 -6.73 0.37 4.63
CA GLU A 193 -5.93 -0.86 4.76
C GLU A 193 -5.05 -0.85 6.01
N ASP A 194 -4.37 0.27 6.29
CA ASP A 194 -3.53 0.38 7.48
C ASP A 194 -4.38 0.38 8.77
N LEU A 195 -5.59 0.96 8.71
CA LEU A 195 -6.54 0.96 9.81
C LEU A 195 -7.03 -0.47 10.13
N GLU A 196 -7.23 -1.34 9.14
CA GLU A 196 -7.57 -2.75 9.37
C GLU A 196 -6.54 -3.48 10.24
N PHE A 197 -5.25 -3.22 10.03
CA PHE A 197 -4.21 -3.76 10.89
C PHE A 197 -4.28 -3.17 12.30
N ARG A 198 -4.56 -1.87 12.44
CA ARG A 198 -4.69 -1.25 13.77
C ARG A 198 -5.91 -1.75 14.54
N ARG A 199 -7.02 -2.06 13.87
CA ARG A 199 -8.20 -2.70 14.49
C ARG A 199 -7.88 -4.04 15.14
N GLN A 200 -6.90 -4.76 14.61
CA GLN A 200 -6.40 -6.02 15.18
C GLN A 200 -5.42 -5.82 16.35
N GLY A 201 -5.02 -4.57 16.62
CA GLY A 201 -4.11 -4.17 17.70
C GLY A 201 -2.80 -3.55 17.19
N ARG A 202 -2.02 -2.98 18.11
CA ARG A 202 -0.72 -2.36 17.79
C ARG A 202 0.27 -3.37 17.21
N ASP A 203 0.33 -4.57 17.79
CA ASP A 203 1.29 -5.60 17.39
C ASP A 203 1.00 -6.13 15.98
N ALA A 204 -0.28 -6.25 15.60
CA ALA A 204 -0.67 -6.65 14.24
C ALA A 204 -0.18 -5.65 13.19
N PHE A 205 -0.28 -4.35 13.48
CA PHE A 205 0.28 -3.30 12.61
C PHE A 205 1.81 -3.33 12.52
N ILE A 206 2.49 -3.59 13.65
CA ILE A 206 3.96 -3.75 13.67
C ILE A 206 4.38 -4.98 12.84
N GLU A 207 3.68 -6.10 13.02
CA GLU A 207 3.96 -7.34 12.29
C GLU A 207 3.70 -7.18 10.79
N ALA A 208 2.59 -6.54 10.40
CA ALA A 208 2.30 -6.22 9.01
C ALA A 208 3.45 -5.40 8.38
N ARG A 209 4.03 -4.46 9.13
CA ARG A 209 5.21 -3.69 8.68
C ARG A 209 6.44 -4.56 8.52
N HIS A 210 6.78 -5.38 9.50
CA HIS A 210 7.95 -6.26 9.41
C HIS A 210 7.84 -7.23 8.23
N SER A 211 6.63 -7.74 7.99
CA SER A 211 6.35 -8.68 6.91
C SER A 211 6.11 -8.01 5.56
N GLY A 212 6.19 -6.68 5.45
CA GLY A 212 6.09 -5.99 4.15
C GLY A 212 4.66 -5.83 3.61
N HIS A 213 3.65 -5.80 4.47
CA HIS A 213 2.23 -5.81 4.13
C HIS A 213 1.50 -4.48 4.36
N THR A 214 2.16 -3.43 4.87
CA THR A 214 1.52 -2.12 5.00
C THR A 214 1.23 -1.51 3.63
N SER A 215 0.25 -0.61 3.59
CA SER A 215 -0.22 0.02 2.35
C SER A 215 0.91 0.69 1.56
N VAL A 216 1.82 1.39 2.24
CA VAL A 216 2.98 2.05 1.63
C VAL A 216 4.00 1.04 1.07
N GLN A 217 4.21 -0.10 1.73
CA GLN A 217 5.12 -1.13 1.25
C GLN A 217 4.56 -1.83 0.00
N LYS A 218 3.24 -2.03 -0.06
CA LYS A 218 2.56 -2.49 -1.27
C LYS A 218 2.73 -1.48 -2.42
N LEU A 219 2.50 -0.20 -2.15
CA LEU A 219 2.66 0.88 -3.15
C LEU A 219 4.08 0.93 -3.72
N VAL A 220 5.10 0.86 -2.87
CA VAL A 220 6.51 0.85 -3.31
C VAL A 220 6.82 -0.38 -4.16
N ARG A 221 6.30 -1.55 -3.79
CA ARG A 221 6.48 -2.80 -4.55
C ARG A 221 5.78 -2.76 -5.90
N GLU A 222 4.56 -2.23 -5.94
CA GLU A 222 3.80 -2.03 -7.18
C GLU A 222 4.57 -1.11 -8.14
N ASN A 223 5.03 0.04 -7.64
CA ASN A 223 5.82 0.97 -8.45
C ASN A 223 7.11 0.32 -8.97
N LYS A 224 7.85 -0.39 -8.09
CA LYS A 224 9.06 -1.11 -8.48
C LYS A 224 8.81 -2.11 -9.61
N ARG A 225 7.76 -2.93 -9.50
CA ARG A 225 7.39 -3.91 -10.53
C ARG A 225 7.05 -3.26 -11.85
N ARG A 226 6.35 -2.12 -11.82
CA ARG A 226 6.02 -1.37 -13.04
C ARG A 226 7.29 -0.92 -13.75
N ILE A 227 8.26 -0.41 -13.01
CA ILE A 227 9.53 0.07 -13.57
C ILE A 227 10.31 -1.08 -14.21
N GLU A 228 10.37 -2.24 -13.54
CA GLU A 228 11.00 -3.45 -14.06
C GLU A 228 10.33 -3.98 -15.35
N GLN A 229 9.11 -3.53 -15.66
CA GLN A 229 8.35 -3.91 -16.86
C GLN A 229 8.44 -2.87 -17.98
N LEU A 230 9.03 -1.69 -17.73
CA LEU A 230 9.26 -0.74 -18.80
C LEU A 230 10.27 -1.34 -19.78
N PRO A 231 10.04 -1.24 -21.09
CA PRO A 231 11.02 -1.69 -22.06
C PRO A 231 12.32 -0.93 -21.82
N ASP A 232 13.44 -1.64 -21.68
CA ASP A 232 14.76 -1.04 -21.77
C ASP A 232 14.78 -0.28 -23.09
N LYS A 233 14.80 1.06 -23.02
CA LYS A 233 15.17 1.85 -24.18
C LYS A 233 16.60 1.44 -24.47
N VAL A 234 16.75 0.53 -25.43
CA VAL A 234 18.04 0.19 -26.01
C VAL A 234 18.74 1.50 -26.28
N ASP A 235 19.92 1.68 -25.68
CA ASP A 235 20.87 2.72 -26.05
C ASP A 235 21.27 2.49 -27.52
N SER A 236 20.37 2.83 -28.44
CA SER A 236 20.61 2.90 -29.87
C SER A 236 21.03 4.33 -30.20
N GLU A 237 22.07 4.78 -29.53
CA GLU A 237 22.89 5.92 -29.95
C GLU A 237 24.32 5.38 -30.04
N GLU A 238 24.66 4.79 -31.18
CA GLU A 238 26.01 4.69 -31.76
C GLU A 238 25.98 3.64 -32.89
N ASP A 239 25.75 4.09 -34.12
CA ASP A 239 26.43 3.61 -35.34
C ASP A 239 25.72 4.17 -36.60
N GLU A 240 25.74 5.49 -36.78
CA GLU A 240 25.71 6.08 -38.14
C GLU A 240 26.73 7.23 -38.19
N GLN A 241 27.99 6.84 -38.43
CA GLN A 241 29.03 7.69 -39.02
C GLN A 241 28.96 7.62 -40.54
#